data_AF-A0AA42JBB9-F1
#
_entry.id   AF-A0AA42JBB9-F1
#
_cell.length_a   1.000
_cell.length_b   1.000
_cell.length_c   1.000
_cell.angle_alpha   90.00
_cell.angle_beta   90.00
_cell.angle_gamma   90.00
#
_symmetry.space_group_name_H-M   'P 1'
#
loop_
_entity.id
_entity.type
_entity.pdbx_description
1 polymer ?
#
loop_
_entity_poly.entity_id
_entity_poly.type
_entity_poly.pdbx_seq_one_letter_code
_entity_poly.pdbx_strand_id
1 'polypeptide(L)'
;MSDGTPFADEQPEPDAARSDYHEGRQAFLAGVPVGTVIARLQCESLDTADADLDYVCGFADAALDALRRASGVACNLSGPIGA
;
A
#
# COMPACT_ATOMS: atom_id res chain seq x y z
N MET A 1 40.24 -29.67 11.11
CA MET A 1 39.93 -28.56 10.19
C MET A 1 38.42 -28.66 9.97
N SER A 2 37.64 -27.79 10.59
CA SER A 2 36.18 -27.81 10.48
C SER A 2 35.78 -26.81 9.40
N ASP A 3 35.19 -27.29 8.31
CA ASP A 3 34.63 -26.46 7.26
C ASP A 3 33.49 -25.63 7.83
N GLY A 4 33.72 -24.32 7.94
CA GLY A 4 32.69 -23.34 8.18
C GLY A 4 31.89 -23.14 6.91
N THR A 5 30.78 -23.85 6.75
CA THR A 5 29.69 -23.39 5.90
C THR A 5 29.07 -22.16 6.59
N PRO A 6 29.14 -20.96 5.99
CA PRO A 6 28.39 -19.83 6.50
C PRO A 6 26.91 -20.17 6.32
N PHE A 7 26.14 -20.04 7.39
CA PHE A 7 24.68 -20.04 7.34
C PHE A 7 24.30 -19.04 6.25
N ALA A 8 23.67 -19.52 5.18
CA ALA A 8 23.02 -18.63 4.23
C ALA A 8 22.05 -17.79 5.05
N ASP A 9 22.23 -16.46 5.02
CA ASP A 9 21.22 -15.53 5.48
C ASP A 9 19.93 -15.88 4.72
N GLU A 10 19.04 -16.63 5.37
CA GLU A 10 17.63 -16.67 4.99
C GLU A 10 17.13 -15.24 5.16
N GLN A 11 17.26 -14.45 4.08
CA GLN A 11 16.49 -13.22 3.95
C GLN A 11 15.04 -13.64 4.20
N PRO A 12 14.36 -13.08 5.22
CA PRO A 12 12.98 -13.44 5.45
C PRO A 12 12.22 -13.15 4.16
N GLU A 13 11.64 -14.20 3.58
CA GLU A 13 10.75 -14.09 2.43
C GLU A 13 9.81 -12.92 2.71
N PRO A 14 9.76 -11.89 1.84
CA PRO A 14 8.87 -10.79 2.05
C PRO A 14 7.46 -11.36 2.14
N ASP A 15 6.86 -11.26 3.32
CA ASP A 15 5.49 -11.68 3.59
C ASP A 15 4.61 -11.23 2.41
N ALA A 16 4.01 -12.18 1.68
CA ALA A 16 3.35 -11.90 0.41
C ALA A 16 2.26 -10.82 0.60
N ALA A 17 1.59 -10.83 1.76
CA ALA A 17 0.67 -9.80 2.22
C ALA A 17 1.30 -8.39 2.24
N ARG A 18 2.56 -8.30 2.68
CA ARG A 18 3.33 -7.05 2.68
C ARG A 18 3.68 -6.60 1.26
N SER A 19 3.92 -7.53 0.34
CA SER A 19 4.18 -7.22 -1.07
C SER A 19 2.93 -6.63 -1.75
N ASP A 20 1.78 -7.27 -1.61
CA ASP A 20 0.52 -6.86 -2.24
C ASP A 20 0.02 -5.51 -1.71
N TYR A 21 0.14 -5.28 -0.40
CA TYR A 21 -0.12 -3.99 0.21
C TYR A 21 0.76 -2.87 -0.38
N HIS A 22 2.06 -3.12 -0.57
CA HIS A 22 2.96 -2.15 -1.17
C HIS A 22 2.62 -1.87 -2.64
N GLU A 23 2.23 -2.89 -3.40
CA GLU A 23 1.76 -2.75 -4.77
C GLU A 23 0.49 -1.87 -4.83
N GLY A 24 -0.48 -2.12 -3.94
CA GLY A 24 -1.69 -1.32 -3.80
C GLY A 24 -1.39 0.16 -3.53
N ARG A 25 -0.43 0.46 -2.65
CA ARG A 25 0.03 1.84 -2.42
C ARG A 25 0.62 2.48 -3.68
N GLN A 26 1.43 1.75 -4.43
CA GLN A 26 2.04 2.26 -5.67
C GLN A 26 1.00 2.53 -6.74
N ALA A 27 -0.03 1.68 -6.84
CA ALA A 27 -1.11 1.85 -7.80
C ALA A 27 -1.88 3.17 -7.58
N PHE A 28 -2.15 3.56 -6.33
CA PHE A 28 -2.74 4.86 -6.03
C PHE A 28 -1.85 6.01 -6.53
N LEU A 29 -0.55 5.95 -6.22
CA LEU A 29 0.41 6.97 -6.63
C LEU A 29 0.59 7.04 -8.15
N ALA A 30 0.40 5.92 -8.84
CA ALA A 30 0.40 5.83 -10.30
C ALA A 30 -0.91 6.32 -10.94
N GLY A 31 -1.93 6.67 -10.16
CA GLY A 31 -3.21 7.17 -10.66
C GLY A 31 -4.13 6.08 -11.21
N VAL A 32 -3.99 4.84 -10.74
CA VAL A 32 -4.90 3.75 -11.14
C VAL A 32 -6.34 4.11 -10.74
N PRO A 33 -7.32 4.01 -11.65
CA PRO A 33 -8.71 4.31 -11.34
C PRO A 33 -9.29 3.38 -10.28
N VAL A 34 -10.11 3.91 -9.38
CA VAL A 34 -10.75 3.12 -8.30
C VAL A 34 -11.61 1.97 -8.86
N GLY A 35 -12.20 2.14 -10.05
CA GLY A 35 -12.97 1.09 -10.71
C GLY A 35 -12.12 -0.15 -11.05
N THR A 36 -10.85 0.05 -11.41
CA THR A 36 -9.89 -1.03 -11.66
C THR A 36 -9.55 -1.77 -10.37
N VAL A 37 -9.48 -1.07 -9.23
CA VAL A 37 -9.26 -1.68 -7.91
C VAL A 37 -10.48 -2.49 -7.47
N ILE A 38 -11.68 -1.95 -7.65
CA ILE A 38 -12.94 -2.64 -7.32
C ILE A 38 -13.11 -3.92 -8.16
N ALA A 39 -12.69 -3.91 -9.43
CA ALA A 39 -12.74 -5.10 -10.27
C ALA A 39 -11.91 -6.28 -9.71
N ARG A 40 -10.83 -6.01 -8.96
CA ARG A 40 -10.04 -7.06 -8.28
C ARG A 40 -10.82 -7.73 -7.15
N LEU A 41 -11.65 -6.96 -6.44
CA LEU A 41 -12.50 -7.47 -5.36
C LEU A 41 -13.69 -8.31 -5.86
N GLN A 42 -13.93 -8.41 -7.17
CA GLN A 42 -14.99 -9.26 -7.74
C GLN A 42 -14.59 -10.75 -7.75
N CYS A 43 -13.67 -11.14 -6.88
CA CYS A 43 -12.90 -12.37 -6.94
C CYS A 43 -13.76 -13.65 -6.95
N GLU A 44 -13.30 -14.61 -7.75
CA GLU A 44 -13.93 -15.91 -8.06
C GLU A 44 -13.51 -17.01 -7.05
N SER A 45 -12.49 -16.76 -6.22
CA SER A 45 -11.93 -17.70 -5.25
C SER A 45 -11.49 -17.02 -3.95
N LEU A 46 -11.48 -17.76 -2.84
CA LEU A 46 -11.07 -17.25 -1.52
C LEU A 46 -9.55 -17.10 -1.37
N ASP A 47 -8.74 -17.90 -2.06
CA ASP A 47 -7.28 -17.87 -1.93
C ASP A 47 -6.66 -16.59 -2.51
N THR A 48 -7.33 -15.98 -3.48
CA THR A 48 -6.95 -14.69 -4.08
C THR A 48 -7.59 -13.50 -3.36
N ALA A 49 -8.59 -13.74 -2.52
CA ALA A 49 -9.32 -12.68 -1.83
C ALA A 49 -8.44 -11.96 -0.79
N ASP A 50 -7.58 -12.69 -0.06
CA ASP A 50 -6.69 -12.09 0.94
C ASP A 50 -5.67 -11.13 0.28
N ALA A 51 -5.02 -11.57 -0.81
CA ALA A 51 -4.09 -10.74 -1.58
C ALA A 51 -4.76 -9.49 -2.18
N ASP A 52 -5.97 -9.63 -2.72
CA ASP A 52 -6.72 -8.49 -3.26
C ASP A 52 -7.19 -7.53 -2.16
N LEU A 53 -7.53 -8.04 -0.97
CA LEU A 53 -7.86 -7.21 0.19
C LEU A 53 -6.63 -6.42 0.68
N ASP A 54 -5.46 -7.04 0.73
CA ASP A 54 -4.21 -6.35 1.11
C ASP A 54 -3.84 -5.26 0.10
N TYR A 55 -3.98 -5.56 -1.20
CA TYR A 55 -3.83 -4.57 -2.27
C TYR A 55 -4.79 -3.38 -2.10
N VAL A 56 -6.08 -3.64 -1.84
CA VAL A 56 -7.08 -2.59 -1.62
C VAL A 56 -6.77 -1.76 -0.37
N CYS A 57 -6.34 -2.40 0.71
CA CYS A 57 -5.91 -1.71 1.93
C CYS A 57 -4.75 -0.75 1.65
N GLY A 58 -3.73 -1.21 0.92
CA GLY A 58 -2.61 -0.38 0.49
C GLY A 58 -3.06 0.82 -0.34
N PHE A 59 -3.96 0.61 -1.30
CA PHE A 59 -4.51 1.68 -2.13
C PHE A 59 -5.28 2.72 -1.29
N ALA A 60 -6.13 2.26 -0.37
CA ALA A 60 -6.94 3.13 0.49
C ALA A 60 -6.08 3.95 1.47
N ASP A 61 -5.05 3.35 2.06
CA ASP A 61 -4.14 4.06 2.96
C ASP A 61 -3.38 5.18 2.24
N ALA A 62 -2.92 4.94 1.02
CA ALA A 62 -2.27 5.97 0.22
C ALA A 62 -3.22 7.13 -0.09
N ALA A 63 -4.50 6.85 -0.36
CA ALA A 63 -5.53 7.86 -0.55
C ALA A 63 -5.79 8.68 0.73
N LEU A 64 -5.89 8.01 1.88
CA LEU A 64 -6.06 8.67 3.18
C LEU A 64 -4.85 9.54 3.53
N ASP A 65 -3.63 9.10 3.27
CA ASP A 65 -2.42 9.89 3.47
C ASP A 65 -2.42 11.15 2.59
N ALA A 66 -2.85 11.03 1.32
CA ALA A 66 -2.99 12.17 0.43
C ALA A 66 -4.05 13.17 0.93
N LEU A 67 -5.21 12.68 1.38
CA LEU A 67 -6.26 13.53 1.96
C LEU A 67 -5.80 14.22 3.24
N ARG A 68 -5.08 13.51 4.13
CA ARG A 68 -4.49 14.09 5.35
C ARG A 68 -3.51 15.21 5.02
N ARG A 69 -2.64 15.01 4.03
CA ARG A 69 -1.71 16.04 3.57
C ARG A 69 -2.44 17.23 2.97
N ALA A 70 -3.43 16.99 2.12
CA ALA A 70 -4.24 18.05 1.51
C ALA A 70 -5.00 18.86 2.58
N SER A 71 -5.59 18.18 3.58
CA SER A 71 -6.27 18.81 4.71
C SER A 71 -5.31 19.61 5.59
N GLY A 72 -4.15 19.06 5.94
CA GLY A 72 -3.12 19.77 6.70
C GLY A 72 -2.60 21.01 5.95
N VAL A 73 -2.41 20.92 4.64
CA VAL A 73 -2.07 22.06 3.78
C VAL A 73 -3.21 23.08 3.76
N ALA A 74 -4.46 22.66 3.62
CA ALA A 74 -5.61 23.55 3.66
C ALA A 74 -5.71 24.30 5.00
N CYS A 75 -5.51 23.63 6.13
CA CYS A 75 -5.47 24.26 7.46
C CYS A 75 -4.33 25.28 7.62
N ASN A 76 -3.13 24.99 7.08
CA ASN A 76 -2.01 25.92 7.12
C ASN A 76 -2.20 27.13 6.17
N LEU A 77 -2.89 26.95 5.05
CA LEU A 77 -3.21 28.02 4.10
C LEU A 77 -4.43 28.86 4.52
N SER A 78 -5.26 28.35 5.44
CA SER A 78 -6.42 29.07 6.00
C SER A 78 -6.08 29.85 7.28
N GLY A 79 -4.79 30.10 7.55
CA GLY A 79 -4.38 31.18 8.43
C GLY A 79 -5.04 32.51 8.01
N PRO A 80 -5.29 33.44 8.95
CA PRO A 80 -6.15 34.58 8.69
C PRO A 80 -5.68 35.36 7.47
N ILE A 81 -6.57 35.52 6.50
CA ILE A 81 -6.41 36.51 5.43
C ILE A 81 -6.62 37.88 6.09
N GLY A 82 -5.53 38.47 6.59
CA GLY A 82 -5.47 39.74 7.31
C GLY A 82 -4.59 39.60 8.56
N ALA A 83 -3.41 40.23 8.62
CA ALA A 83 -3.21 41.66 8.88
C ALA A 83 -3.87 42.11 10.19
#